data_AF-W1DCI1-F1
#
_entry.id   AF-W1DCI1-F1
#
_cell.length_a   1.000
_cell.length_b   1.000
_cell.length_c   1.000
_cell.angle_alpha   90.00
_cell.angle_beta   90.00
_cell.angle_gamma   90.00
#
_symmetry.space_group_name_H-M   'P 1'
#
loop_
_entity.id
_entity.type
_entity.pdbx_description
1 polymer ?
#
loop_
_entity_poly.entity_id
_entity_poly.type
_entity_poly.pdbx_seq_one_letter_code
_entity_poly.pdbx_strand_id
1 'polypeptide(L)'
;MEPLFGKVRFSRIGVRLAELHNKGYRWQHEAVIAFAAPQRAFELSQEEAEEWYRGRDVYPQTAPGQDETIVTFQGVPLGLAKRVGSRLKNSYPRELVRDGKLFLPARCEAAQKMRTFLTGAFSPH
;
A
#
# COMPACT_ATOMS: atom_id res chain seq x y z
N MET A 1 -33.28 2.16 -23.01
CA MET A 1 -32.24 1.11 -22.99
C MET A 1 -32.89 -0.17 -22.53
N GLU A 2 -32.76 -1.27 -23.26
CA GLU A 2 -33.21 -2.57 -22.75
C GLU A 2 -32.21 -3.12 -21.72
N PRO A 3 -32.67 -3.71 -20.60
CA PRO A 3 -31.79 -4.36 -19.64
C PRO A 3 -31.21 -5.64 -20.25
N LEU A 4 -29.87 -5.72 -20.27
CA LEU A 4 -29.10 -6.87 -20.77
C LEU A 4 -28.94 -7.99 -19.72
N PHE A 5 -29.35 -7.75 -18.47
CA PHE A 5 -29.35 -8.75 -17.40
C PHE A 5 -30.18 -9.97 -17.81
N GLY A 6 -29.57 -11.16 -17.77
CA GLY A 6 -30.20 -12.41 -18.18
C GLY A 6 -30.26 -12.67 -19.70
N LYS A 7 -29.94 -11.67 -20.53
CA LYS A 7 -29.90 -11.80 -22.00
C LYS A 7 -28.51 -12.08 -22.54
N VAL A 8 -27.46 -11.74 -21.79
CA VAL A 8 -26.06 -11.97 -22.17
C VAL A 8 -25.28 -12.60 -21.03
N ARG A 9 -24.33 -13.48 -21.37
CA ARG A 9 -23.38 -14.05 -20.41
C ARG A 9 -22.21 -13.10 -20.25
N PHE A 10 -22.10 -12.47 -19.09
CA PHE A 10 -20.95 -11.65 -18.74
C PHE A 10 -19.76 -12.55 -18.37
N SER A 11 -18.57 -12.22 -18.88
CA SER A 11 -17.31 -12.88 -18.48
C SER A 11 -16.95 -12.55 -17.02
N ARG A 12 -17.20 -11.31 -16.59
CA ARG A 12 -17.06 -10.83 -15.22
C ARG A 12 -18.11 -9.76 -14.95
N ILE A 13 -18.76 -9.84 -13.79
CA ILE A 13 -19.74 -8.83 -13.34
C ILE A 13 -19.09 -8.03 -12.22
N GLY A 14 -18.68 -6.80 -12.53
CA GLY A 14 -18.15 -5.83 -11.55
C GLY A 14 -16.86 -6.26 -10.84
N VAL A 15 -16.59 -5.58 -9.72
CA VAL A 15 -15.46 -5.85 -8.81
C VAL A 15 -15.97 -6.68 -7.64
N ARG A 16 -15.27 -7.76 -7.32
CA ARG A 16 -15.61 -8.57 -6.15
C ARG A 16 -15.12 -7.86 -4.89
N LEU A 17 -16.04 -7.51 -3.99
CA LEU A 17 -15.72 -6.76 -2.78
C LEU A 17 -15.02 -7.62 -1.72
N ALA A 18 -15.68 -8.71 -1.31
CA ALA A 18 -15.20 -9.60 -0.27
C ALA A 18 -15.74 -11.01 -0.46
N GLU A 19 -15.13 -11.95 0.25
CA GLU A 19 -15.62 -13.31 0.45
C GLU A 19 -16.22 -13.46 1.84
N LEU A 20 -17.32 -14.21 1.93
CA LEU A 20 -17.89 -14.60 3.21
C LEU A 20 -17.01 -15.68 3.84
N HIS A 21 -16.62 -15.50 5.09
CA HIS A 21 -15.81 -16.44 5.85
C HIS A 21 -16.46 -16.69 7.22
N ASN A 22 -16.12 -17.80 7.88
CA ASN A 22 -16.79 -18.22 9.14
C ASN A 22 -16.73 -17.17 10.26
N LYS A 23 -15.79 -16.22 10.20
CA LYS A 23 -15.60 -15.14 11.18
C LYS A 23 -15.61 -13.75 10.54
N GLY A 24 -16.47 -13.52 9.55
CA GLY A 24 -16.66 -12.21 8.92
C GLY A 24 -16.29 -12.18 7.44
N TYR A 25 -15.69 -11.08 7.00
CA TYR A 25 -15.39 -10.84 5.58
C TYR A 25 -13.90 -10.92 5.30
N ARG A 26 -13.55 -11.59 4.20
CA ARG A 26 -12.21 -11.53 3.62
C ARG A 26 -12.25 -10.57 2.42
N TRP A 27 -11.78 -9.35 2.63
CA TRP A 27 -11.68 -8.35 1.56
C TRP A 27 -10.80 -8.83 0.42
N GLN A 28 -11.23 -8.56 -0.81
CA GLN A 28 -10.45 -8.85 -2.01
C GLN A 28 -9.49 -7.70 -2.29
N HIS A 29 -8.29 -8.02 -2.76
CA HIS A 29 -7.28 -7.02 -3.09
C HIS A 29 -7.81 -5.99 -4.11
N GLU A 30 -8.50 -6.44 -5.16
CA GLU A 30 -9.09 -5.57 -6.20
C GLU A 30 -10.00 -4.49 -5.61
N ALA A 31 -10.81 -4.83 -4.60
CA ALA A 31 -11.70 -3.89 -3.94
C ALA A 31 -10.93 -2.85 -3.11
N VAL A 32 -9.85 -3.26 -2.46
CA VAL A 32 -8.99 -2.36 -1.69
C VAL A 32 -8.32 -1.36 -2.63
N ILE A 33 -7.78 -1.81 -3.77
CA ILE A 33 -7.15 -0.92 -4.75
C ILE A 33 -8.15 0.07 -5.35
N ALA A 34 -9.36 -0.41 -5.71
CA ALA A 34 -10.36 0.42 -6.37
C ALA A 34 -11.06 1.44 -5.45
N PHE A 35 -11.24 1.10 -4.17
CA PHE A 35 -12.10 1.86 -3.26
C PHE A 35 -11.40 2.34 -1.98
N ALA A 36 -10.10 2.17 -1.84
CA ALA A 36 -9.36 2.64 -0.66
C ALA A 36 -9.56 4.15 -0.44
N ALA A 37 -9.90 4.50 0.79
CA ALA A 37 -9.98 5.88 1.24
C ALA A 37 -8.66 6.27 1.96
N PRO A 38 -8.09 7.45 1.67
CA PRO A 38 -6.79 7.85 2.21
C PRO A 38 -6.83 8.19 3.71
N GLN A 39 -8.01 8.43 4.30
CA GLN A 39 -8.10 8.97 5.67
C GLN A 39 -7.63 8.02 6.78
N ARG A 40 -7.45 6.72 6.48
CA ARG A 40 -7.00 5.70 7.44
C ARG A 40 -5.94 4.76 6.85
N ALA A 41 -5.22 5.25 5.86
CA ALA A 41 -4.12 4.49 5.29
C ALA A 41 -2.86 4.63 6.15
N PHE A 42 -2.05 3.57 6.19
CA PHE A 42 -0.74 3.53 6.78
C PHE A 42 0.30 3.62 5.66
N GLU A 43 1.00 4.74 5.60
CA GLU A 43 2.02 4.98 4.58
C GLU A 43 3.29 4.19 4.91
N LEU A 44 3.70 3.31 3.99
CA LEU A 44 4.92 2.53 4.10
C LEU A 44 6.14 3.36 3.68
N SER A 45 7.29 3.09 4.30
CA SER A 45 8.57 3.55 3.76
C SER A 45 8.90 2.83 2.44
N GLN A 46 9.93 3.29 1.74
CA GLN A 46 10.39 2.63 0.51
C GLN A 46 10.87 1.20 0.77
N GLU A 47 11.62 0.98 1.87
CA GLU A 47 12.11 -0.33 2.28
C GLU A 47 10.96 -1.27 2.64
N GLU A 48 9.98 -0.76 3.37
CA GLU A 48 8.78 -1.50 3.77
C GLU A 48 7.92 -1.87 2.56
N ALA A 49 7.75 -0.94 1.61
CA ALA A 49 7.05 -1.19 0.36
C ALA A 49 7.78 -2.24 -0.49
N GLU A 50 9.12 -2.26 -0.49
CA GLU A 50 9.90 -3.28 -1.18
C GLU A 50 9.64 -4.68 -0.62
N GLU A 51 9.69 -4.84 0.69
CA GLU A 51 9.35 -6.10 1.34
C GLU A 51 7.89 -6.48 1.10
N TRP A 52 6.98 -5.49 1.07
CA TRP A 52 5.57 -5.72 0.74
C TRP A 52 5.38 -6.30 -0.66
N TYR A 53 6.03 -5.73 -1.68
CA TYR A 53 5.99 -6.21 -3.06
C TYR A 53 6.67 -7.58 -3.25
N ARG A 54 7.62 -7.93 -2.37
CA ARG A 54 8.21 -9.28 -2.28
C ARG A 54 7.32 -10.28 -1.56
N GLY A 55 6.12 -9.89 -1.15
CA GLY A 55 5.16 -10.74 -0.45
C GLY A 55 5.57 -11.07 1.00
N ARG A 56 6.38 -10.21 1.62
CA ARG A 56 6.87 -10.38 2.99
C ARG A 56 6.12 -9.47 3.96
N ASP A 57 6.07 -9.91 5.21
CA ASP A 57 5.52 -9.13 6.32
C ASP A 57 6.42 -7.92 6.61
N VAL A 58 5.81 -6.83 7.06
CA VAL A 58 6.50 -5.57 7.35
C VAL A 58 6.53 -5.32 8.85
N TYR A 59 7.61 -4.71 9.35
CA TYR A 59 7.83 -4.41 10.76
C TYR A 59 8.01 -2.90 10.97
N PRO A 60 6.92 -2.13 10.95
CA PRO A 60 7.02 -0.69 11.10
C PRO A 60 7.50 -0.31 12.50
N GLN A 61 8.30 0.74 12.59
CA GLN A 61 8.76 1.27 13.89
C GLN A 61 7.58 1.71 14.76
N THR A 62 6.57 2.34 14.14
CA THR A 62 5.29 2.69 14.77
C THR A 62 4.18 1.91 14.10
N ALA A 63 3.66 0.90 14.79
CA ALA A 63 2.54 0.12 14.27
C ALA A 63 1.23 0.96 14.28
N PRO A 64 0.35 0.77 13.27
CA PRO A 64 -0.95 1.41 13.27
C PRO A 64 -1.78 0.97 14.48
N GLY A 65 -2.61 1.87 15.00
CA GLY A 65 -3.47 1.58 16.15
C GLY A 65 -4.54 0.51 15.88
N GLN A 66 -4.92 0.32 14.62
CA GLN A 66 -5.98 -0.59 14.19
C GLN A 66 -5.45 -2.00 13.86
N ASP A 67 -6.31 -3.00 14.05
CA ASP A 67 -5.98 -4.40 13.72
C ASP A 67 -5.91 -4.66 12.22
N GLU A 68 -6.70 -3.92 11.42
CA GLU A 68 -6.69 -3.96 9.97
C GLU A 68 -6.52 -2.54 9.44
N THR A 69 -5.56 -2.35 8.54
CA THR A 69 -5.23 -1.05 7.95
C THR A 69 -5.01 -1.20 6.45
N ILE A 70 -5.39 -0.19 5.68
CA ILE A 70 -4.92 -0.08 4.30
C ILE A 70 -3.47 0.36 4.36
N VAL A 71 -2.60 -0.27 3.58
CA VAL A 71 -1.22 0.19 3.40
C VAL A 71 -1.11 0.95 2.08
N THR A 72 -0.40 2.06 2.10
CA THR A 72 -0.15 2.90 0.93
C THR A 72 1.34 3.12 0.73
N PHE A 73 1.74 3.44 -0.49
CA PHE A 73 3.06 3.93 -0.80
C PHE A 73 2.96 5.00 -1.88
N GLN A 74 3.54 6.17 -1.61
CA GLN A 74 3.38 7.39 -2.41
C GLN A 74 1.91 7.78 -2.60
N GLY A 75 1.09 7.57 -1.56
CA GLY A 75 -0.36 7.83 -1.61
C GLY A 75 -1.17 6.86 -2.48
N VAL A 76 -0.54 5.81 -3.03
CA VAL A 76 -1.22 4.76 -3.80
C VAL A 76 -1.52 3.58 -2.88
N PRO A 77 -2.76 3.05 -2.84
CA PRO A 77 -3.08 1.88 -2.04
C PRO A 77 -2.34 0.65 -2.58
N LEU A 78 -1.70 -0.10 -1.68
CA LEU A 78 -1.02 -1.35 -1.99
C LEU A 78 -1.80 -2.59 -1.54
N GLY A 79 -2.73 -2.43 -0.60
CA GLY A 79 -3.55 -3.53 -0.11
C GLY A 79 -3.96 -3.38 1.35
N LEU A 80 -4.57 -4.44 1.89
CA LEU A 80 -4.96 -4.53 3.28
C LEU A 80 -3.90 -5.28 4.08
N ALA A 81 -3.44 -4.69 5.18
CA ALA A 81 -2.57 -5.32 6.15
C ALA A 81 -3.34 -5.65 7.42
N LYS A 82 -2.97 -6.77 8.05
CA LYS A 82 -3.46 -7.12 9.38
C LYS A 82 -2.33 -7.01 10.38
N ARG A 83 -2.49 -6.19 11.41
CA ARG A 83 -1.54 -6.09 12.51
C ARG A 83 -1.58 -7.35 13.36
N VAL A 84 -0.41 -7.92 13.60
CA VAL A 84 -0.21 -9.10 14.46
C VAL A 84 0.97 -8.81 15.39
N GLY A 85 0.69 -8.29 16.58
CA GLY A 85 1.72 -7.79 17.49
C GLY A 85 2.41 -6.55 16.92
N SER A 86 3.72 -6.65 16.66
CA SER A 86 4.55 -5.58 16.08
C SER A 86 4.68 -5.64 14.56
N ARG A 87 4.16 -6.69 13.90
CA ARG A 87 4.24 -6.83 12.44
C ARG A 87 2.92 -6.54 11.74
N LEU A 88 3.01 -6.10 10.51
CA LEU A 88 1.94 -6.03 9.53
C LEU A 88 2.02 -7.25 8.63
N LYS A 89 1.01 -8.13 8.75
CA LYS A 89 0.88 -9.31 7.91
C LYS A 89 0.52 -8.90 6.49
N ASN A 90 1.28 -9.41 5.53
CA ASN A 90 1.11 -9.14 4.12
C ASN A 90 -0.09 -9.89 3.53
N SER A 91 -0.96 -9.17 2.82
CA SER A 91 -2.09 -9.75 2.06
C SER A 91 -1.99 -9.46 0.56
N TYR A 92 -0.78 -9.15 0.08
CA TYR A 92 -0.51 -8.89 -1.33
C TYR A 92 -0.68 -10.19 -2.13
N PRO A 93 -1.40 -10.17 -3.27
CA PRO A 93 -1.64 -11.37 -4.06
C PRO A 93 -0.34 -12.02 -4.54
N ARG A 94 -0.23 -13.35 -4.41
CA ARG A 94 1.02 -14.07 -4.71
C ARG A 94 1.40 -13.99 -6.18
N GLU A 95 0.41 -13.89 -7.05
CA GLU A 95 0.55 -13.70 -8.48
C GLU A 95 1.12 -12.32 -8.86
N LEU A 96 1.08 -11.34 -7.95
CA LEU A 96 1.63 -10.00 -8.15
C LEU A 96 2.99 -9.79 -7.47
N VAL A 97 3.47 -10.77 -6.70
CA VAL A 97 4.76 -10.73 -6.00
C VAL A 97 5.90 -10.57 -7.00
N ARG A 98 6.89 -9.75 -6.63
CA ARG A 98 8.03 -9.42 -7.49
C ARG A 98 9.34 -9.80 -6.82
N ASP A 99 10.14 -10.60 -7.52
CA ASP A 99 11.47 -11.05 -7.05
C ASP A 99 12.65 -10.18 -7.54
N GLY A 100 12.40 -9.28 -8.49
CA GLY A 100 13.43 -8.45 -9.13
C GLY A 100 13.71 -7.11 -8.43
N LYS A 101 14.59 -6.30 -9.04
CA LYS A 101 14.85 -4.93 -8.58
C LYS A 101 13.60 -4.07 -8.77
N LEU A 102 13.01 -3.65 -7.65
CA LEU A 102 11.72 -2.97 -7.64
C LEU A 102 11.84 -1.45 -7.78
N PHE A 103 12.84 -0.88 -7.12
CA PHE A 103 13.09 0.54 -7.12
C PHE A 103 14.41 0.83 -7.81
N LEU A 104 14.39 1.84 -8.68
CA LEU A 104 15.64 2.47 -9.11
C LEU A 104 16.27 3.10 -7.87
N PRO A 105 17.61 3.07 -7.73
CA PRO A 105 18.25 3.83 -6.67
C PRO A 105 17.74 5.26 -6.81
N ALA A 106 17.23 5.82 -5.71
CA ALA A 106 16.83 7.22 -5.69
C ALA A 106 17.99 8.00 -6.31
N ARG A 107 17.72 8.79 -7.35
CA ARG A 107 18.71 9.75 -7.80
C ARG A 107 19.03 10.59 -6.57
N CYS A 108 20.24 10.43 -6.04
CA CYS A 108 20.76 11.29 -4.99
C CYS A 108 21.09 12.62 -5.66
N GLU A 109 20.05 13.33 -6.10
CA GLU A 109 20.14 14.54 -6.90
C GLU A 109 20.20 15.70 -5.93
N ALA A 110 21.41 16.01 -5.44
CA ALA A 110 21.90 17.33 -5.06
C ALA A 110 21.07 18.22 -4.09
N ALA A 111 19.94 17.78 -3.54
CA ALA A 111 19.03 18.59 -2.74
C ALA A 111 19.40 18.61 -1.24
N GLN A 112 20.24 17.68 -0.78
CA GLN A 112 20.78 17.70 0.58
C GLN A 112 21.91 18.75 0.76
N LYS A 113 22.59 19.16 -0.33
CA LYS A 113 23.65 20.17 -0.26
C LYS A 113 23.15 21.63 -0.25
N MET A 114 21.87 21.87 -0.53
CA MET A 114 21.31 23.23 -0.53
C MET A 114 20.76 23.68 0.83
N ARG A 115 20.64 22.76 1.82
CA ARG A 115 20.18 23.09 3.18
C ARG A 115 21.31 23.37 4.17
N THR A 116 22.55 23.04 3.83
CA THR A 116 23.74 23.36 4.64
C THR A 116 24.39 24.69 4.21
N PHE A 117 24.05 25.23 3.04
CA PHE A 117 24.60 26.51 2.55
C PHE A 117 23.81 27.76 2.96
N LEU A 118 22.59 27.63 3.49
CA LEU A 118 21.75 28.78 3.89
C LEU A 118 21.69 29.02 5.41
N THR A 119 22.31 28.18 6.24
CA THR A 119 22.42 28.39 7.70
C THR A 119 23.81 28.80 8.17
N GLY A 120 24.80 28.89 7.26
CA GLY A 120 26.19 29.22 7.59
C GLY A 120 26.62 30.67 7.30
N ALA A 121 25.74 31.52 6.78
CA ALA A 121 26.12 32.84 6.28
C ALA A 121 25.21 33.96 6.80
N PHE A 122 25.08 34.12 8.11
CA PHE A 122 24.67 35.41 8.71
C PHE A 122 25.21 35.52 10.15
N SER A 123 26.49 35.86 10.24
CA SER A 123 27.05 36.60 11.38
C SER A 123 28.28 37.34 10.88
N PRO A 124 28.24 38.67 10.85
CA PRO A 124 29.21 39.38 11.68
C PRO A 124 28.63 40.65 12.35
N HIS A 125 29.18 40.90 13.56
CA HIS A 125 29.34 42.16 14.31
C HIS A 125 28.28 43.26 14.27
#